data_AF-A0A0C3NTF0-F1
#
_entry.id   AF-A0A0C3NTF0-F1
#
_cell.length_a   1.000
_cell.length_b   1.000
_cell.length_c   1.000
_cell.angle_alpha   90.00
_cell.angle_beta   90.00
_cell.angle_gamma   90.00
#
_symmetry.space_group_name_H-M   'P 1'
#
loop_
_entity.id
_entity.type
_entity.pdbx_description
1 polymer ?
#
loop_
_entity_poly.entity_id
_entity_poly.type
_entity_poly.pdbx_seq_one_letter_code
_entity_poly.pdbx_strand_id
1 'polypeptide(L)' 'CERPECSCISQRLKVLCVSFNGLQMVDLRHPCVPVALQLLQMGYFPSAPLGPTLAVSLQLLSLVRQVFMCMPPNISAW' A
#
# COMPACT_ATOMS: atom_id res chain seq x y z
N CYS A 1 -2.79 20.84 0.04
CA CYS A 1 -3.79 21.56 -0.78
C CYS A 1 -4.23 22.81 -0.05
N GLU A 2 -3.74 23.97 -0.48
CA GLU A 2 -4.36 25.28 -0.22
C GLU A 2 -5.12 25.67 -1.48
N ARG A 3 -6.42 25.36 -1.57
CA ARG A 3 -7.38 26.05 -2.46
C ARG A 3 -8.81 25.58 -2.15
N PRO A 4 -9.78 26.53 -2.09
CA PRO A 4 -11.17 26.23 -1.75
C PRO A 4 -11.92 25.68 -2.98
N GLU A 5 -12.98 24.92 -2.75
CA GLU A 5 -13.90 24.35 -3.77
C GLU A 5 -13.49 23.02 -4.43
N CYS A 6 -13.09 22.04 -3.63
CA CYS A 6 -13.16 20.64 -4.04
C CYS A 6 -14.62 20.14 -4.01
N SER A 7 -15.35 20.27 -5.12
CA SER A 7 -16.65 19.59 -5.36
C SER A 7 -16.43 18.10 -5.61
N CYS A 8 -15.88 17.43 -4.60
CA CYS A 8 -15.39 16.09 -4.80
C CYS A 8 -16.34 15.06 -4.20
N ILE A 9 -16.90 14.25 -5.09
CA ILE A 9 -17.74 13.11 -4.77
C ILE A 9 -16.95 12.21 -3.82
N SER A 10 -17.46 12.05 -2.59
CA SER A 10 -16.84 11.24 -1.54
C SER A 10 -16.97 9.75 -1.90
N GLN A 11 -16.12 9.26 -2.80
CA GLN A 11 -15.99 7.84 -3.06
C GLN A 11 -15.17 7.21 -1.94
N ARG A 12 -15.74 6.18 -1.31
CA ARG A 12 -15.02 5.32 -0.38
C ARG A 12 -14.28 4.28 -1.20
N LEU A 13 -12.98 4.17 -0.99
CA LEU A 13 -12.17 3.13 -1.58
C LEU A 13 -11.80 2.13 -0.48
N LYS A 14 -12.20 0.87 -0.68
CA LYS A 14 -11.74 -0.23 0.15
C LYS A 14 -10.43 -0.76 -0.40
N VAL A 15 -9.40 -0.75 0.44
CA VAL A 15 -8.07 -1.24 0.09
C VAL A 15 -7.75 -2.43 0.98
N LEU A 16 -7.36 -3.54 0.37
CA LEU A 16 -6.85 -4.71 1.10
C LEU A 16 -5.37 -4.49 1.44
N CYS A 17 -5.09 -4.29 2.71
CA CYS A 17 -3.75 -4.09 3.24
C CYS A 17 -3.15 -5.43 3.71
N VAL A 18 -1.99 -5.78 3.18
CA VAL A 18 -1.22 -6.96 3.56
C VAL A 18 -0.13 -6.55 4.56
N SER A 19 -0.13 -7.14 5.75
CA SER A 19 0.86 -6.88 6.80
C SER A 19 1.37 -8.19 7.41
N PHE A 20 2.39 -8.10 8.26
CA PHE A 20 2.86 -9.25 9.05
C PHE A 20 1.77 -9.86 9.95
N ASN A 21 0.86 -9.02 10.43
CA ASN A 21 -0.21 -9.42 11.33
C ASN A 21 -1.44 -9.96 10.56
N GLY A 22 -1.33 -10.12 9.24
CA GLY A 22 -2.38 -10.62 8.36
C GLY A 22 -2.96 -9.56 7.41
N LEU A 23 -4.10 -9.92 6.83
CA LEU A 23 -4.85 -9.11 5.86
C LEU A 23 -5.86 -8.21 6.58
N GLN A 24 -5.90 -6.93 6.22
CA GLN A 24 -6.84 -5.96 6.78
C GLN A 24 -7.50 -5.14 5.69
N MET A 25 -8.82 -4.94 5.76
CA MET A 25 -9.53 -4.05 4.84
C MET A 25 -9.53 -2.64 5.43
N VAL A 26 -8.95 -1.67 4.73
CA VAL A 26 -8.93 -0.27 5.14
C VAL A 26 -9.88 0.52 4.24
N ASP A 27 -10.87 1.15 4.87
CA ASP A 27 -11.78 2.08 4.21
C ASP A 27 -11.13 3.47 4.16
N LEU A 28 -10.64 3.85 2.98
CA LEU A 28 -10.08 5.17 2.74
C LEU A 28 -11.16 6.08 2.17
N ARG A 29 -11.27 7.23 2.80
CA ARG A 29 -12.18 8.29 2.44
C ARG A 29 -11.30 9.51 2.33
N HIS A 30 -11.17 10.11 1.16
CA HIS A 30 -11.00 11.55 0.97
C HIS A 30 -10.70 11.85 -0.50
N PRO A 31 -11.31 12.89 -1.06
CA PRO A 31 -10.98 13.32 -2.40
C PRO A 31 -9.85 14.36 -2.48
N CYS A 32 -9.53 15.03 -1.37
CA CYS A 32 -8.54 16.12 -1.35
C CYS A 32 -7.11 15.65 -1.09
N VAL A 33 -6.95 14.38 -0.70
CA VAL A 33 -5.65 13.75 -0.45
C VAL A 33 -5.59 12.48 -1.29
N PRO A 34 -4.53 12.28 -2.11
CA PRO A 34 -4.38 11.04 -2.87
C PRO A 34 -4.39 9.83 -1.95
N VAL A 35 -5.19 8.82 -2.28
CA VAL A 35 -5.29 7.55 -1.53
C VAL A 35 -3.91 6.91 -1.30
N ALA A 36 -3.03 6.99 -2.32
CA ALA A 36 -1.65 6.54 -2.23
C ALA A 36 -0.87 7.22 -1.09
N LEU A 37 -1.05 8.53 -0.90
CA LEU A 37 -0.38 9.29 0.16
C LEU A 37 -0.91 8.88 1.53
N GLN A 38 -2.22 8.67 1.65
CA GLN A 38 -2.84 8.22 2.89
C GLN A 38 -2.36 6.81 3.29
N LEU A 39 -2.21 5.89 2.32
CA LEU A 39 -1.62 4.57 2.55
C LEU A 39 -0.16 4.66 3.01
N LEU A 40 0.63 5.53 2.37
CA LEU A 40 2.03 5.73 2.75
C LEU A 40 2.18 6.28 4.17
N GLN A 41 1.31 7.21 4.59
CA GLN A 41 1.26 7.68 5.97
C GLN A 41 0.92 6.57 6.97
N MET A 42 0.15 5.57 6.56
CA MET A 42 -0.14 4.37 7.35
C MET A 42 0.95 3.29 7.26
N GLY A 43 2.03 3.53 6.50
CA GLY A 43 3.11 2.57 6.32
C GLY A 43 2.81 1.47 5.31
N TYR A 44 1.87 1.69 4.40
CA TYR A 44 1.52 0.77 3.31
C TYR A 44 1.89 1.36 1.96
N PHE A 45 2.43 0.52 1.09
CA PHE A 45 2.71 0.84 -0.31
C PHE A 45 1.51 0.41 -1.18
N PRO A 46 0.87 1.33 -1.92
CA PRO A 46 -0.21 0.99 -2.83
C PRO A 46 0.31 0.12 -3.98
N SER A 47 -0.32 -1.02 -4.26
CA SER A 47 0.12 -1.96 -5.29
C SER A 47 -0.68 -1.85 -6.60
N ALA A 48 -1.31 -0.71 -6.87
CA ALA A 48 -1.86 -0.38 -8.19
C ALA A 48 -1.82 1.14 -8.42
N PRO A 49 -1.50 1.60 -9.65
CA PRO A 49 -1.43 3.02 -9.99
C PRO A 49 -2.80 3.70 -10.09
N LEU A 50 -3.87 2.94 -10.39
CA LEU A 50 -5.24 3.43 -10.54
C LEU A 50 -6.15 2.62 -9.62
N GLY A 51 -6.75 3.27 -8.62
CA GLY A 51 -7.67 2.62 -7.67
C GLY A 51 -7.00 1.49 -6.88
N PRO A 52 -6.10 1.79 -5.93
CA PRO A 52 -5.37 0.77 -5.19
C PRO A 52 -6.35 -0.14 -4.44
N THR A 53 -6.62 -1.31 -4.99
CA THR A 53 -7.41 -2.37 -4.34
C THR A 53 -6.57 -3.16 -3.35
N LEU A 54 -5.25 -3.08 -3.48
CA LEU A 54 -4.30 -3.78 -2.64
C LEU A 54 -3.15 -2.83 -2.25
N ALA A 55 -2.69 -2.97 -1.02
CA ALA A 55 -1.53 -2.26 -0.50
C ALA A 55 -0.73 -3.21 0.40
N VAL A 56 0.59 -3.05 0.44
CA VAL A 56 1.50 -3.95 1.16
C VAL A 56 2.30 -3.16 2.17
N SER A 57 2.46 -3.68 3.40
CA SER A 57 3.22 -3.02 4.45
C SER A 57 4.68 -2.81 4.03
N LEU A 58 5.19 -1.60 4.25
CA LEU A 58 6.59 -1.25 3.98
C LEU A 58 7.56 -2.12 4.80
N GLN A 59 7.17 -2.52 6.02
CA GLN A 59 8.00 -3.41 6.84
C GLN A 59 8.10 -4.80 6.20
N LEU A 60 7.00 -5.31 5.65
CA LEU A 60 6.98 -6.60 4.94
C LEU A 60 7.87 -6.54 3.70
N LEU A 61 7.75 -5.48 2.90
CA LEU A 61 8.59 -5.25 1.73
C LEU A 61 10.07 -5.12 2.11
N SER A 62 10.39 -4.45 3.21
CA SER A 62 11.77 -4.33 3.69
C SER A 62 12.36 -5.68 4.09
N LEU A 63 11.58 -6.54 4.76
CA LEU A 63 12.02 -7.88 5.11
C LEU A 63 12.24 -8.72 3.86
N VAL A 64 11.28 -8.71 2.93
CA VAL A 64 11.40 -9.42 1.64
C VAL A 64 12.69 -8.99 0.95
N ARG A 65 12.96 -7.69 0.85
CA ARG A 65 14.21 -7.20 0.26
C ARG A 65 15.46 -7.74 0.97
N GLN A 66 15.47 -7.77 2.31
CA GLN A 66 16.60 -8.30 3.08
C GLN A 66 16.77 -9.82 2.89
N VAL A 67 15.67 -10.58 2.92
CA VAL A 67 15.68 -12.03 2.68
C VAL A 67 16.16 -12.33 1.27
N PHE A 68 15.67 -11.62 0.25
CA PHE A 68 16.12 -11.84 -1.14
C PHE A 68 17.60 -11.50 -1.34
N MET A 69 18.17 -10.53 -0.62
CA MET A 69 19.62 -10.26 -0.66
C MET A 69 20.44 -11.31 0.08
N CYS A 70 19.89 -11.92 1.12
CA CYS A 70 20.56 -12.94 1.92
C CYS A 70 20.25 -14.38 1.48
N MET A 71 19.36 -14.57 0.50
CA MET A 71 19.13 -15.87 -0.11
C MET A 71 20.36 -16.22 -0.94
N PRO A 72 21.09 -17.31 -0.64
CA PRO A 72 22.09 -17.81 -1.56
C PRO A 72 21.38 -18.06 -2.90
N PRO A 73 22.03 -17.75 -4.06
CA PRO A 73 21.46 -18.14 -5.34
C PRO A 73 21.25 -19.65 -5.26
N ASN A 74 20.01 -20.11 -5.43
CA ASN A 74 19.61 -21.49 -5.27
C ASN A 74 20.64 -22.44 -5.91
N ILE A 75 21.46 -23.12 -5.09
CA ILE A 75 22.42 -24.14 -5.56
C ILE A 75 21.72 -25.51 -5.78
N SER A 76 20.40 -25.52 -5.94
CA SER A 76 19.61 -26.72 -6.19
C SER A 76 18.58 -26.50 -7.30
N ALA A 77 18.96 -25.80 -8.37
CA ALA A 77 18.34 -25.97 -9.68
C ALA A 77 19.23 -26.93 -10.49
N TRP A 78 19.03 -28.23 -10.26
CA TRP A 78 19.52 -29.32 -11.12
C TRP A 78 18.41 -29.74 -12.07
#